data_AF-A0A8J8CBX2-F1
#
_entry.id   AF-A0A8J8CBX2-F1
#
_cell.length_a   1.000
_cell.length_b   1.000
_cell.length_c   1.000
_cell.angle_alpha   90.00
_cell.angle_beta   90.00
_cell.angle_gamma   90.00
#
_symmetry.space_group_name_H-M   'P 1'
#
loop_
_entity.id
_entity.type
_entity.pdbx_description
1 polymer ?
#
loop_
_entity_poly.entity_id
_entity_poly.type
_entity_poly.pdbx_seq_one_letter_code
_entity_poly.pdbx_strand_id
1 'polypeptide(L)'
;MPGKEAEFESMFGGVIRQISKMEGYVSALLYKRVDRPNSYLIYSEWKDMDSFEKFIKSREFSEVKSEGSDLLISRPYHKIYNK
;
A
#
# COMPACT_ATOMS: atom_id res chain seq x y z
N MET A 1 -13.15 -1.11 5.92
CA MET A 1 -14.54 -1.21 6.44
C MET A 1 -14.66 -2.51 7.24
N PRO A 2 -15.43 -2.62 8.35
CA PRO A 2 -15.61 -3.90 9.03
C PRO A 2 -16.20 -4.96 8.07
N GLY A 3 -15.64 -6.17 8.07
CA GLY A 3 -16.08 -7.27 7.20
C GLY A 3 -15.50 -7.24 5.77
N LYS A 4 -14.61 -6.28 5.47
CA LYS A 4 -13.93 -6.15 4.17
C LYS A 4 -12.43 -6.47 4.24
N GLU A 5 -11.98 -7.03 5.35
CA GLU A 5 -10.57 -7.33 5.63
C GLU A 5 -9.97 -8.26 4.58
N ALA A 6 -10.62 -9.38 4.25
CA ALA A 6 -10.12 -10.35 3.28
C ALA A 6 -10.03 -9.79 1.86
N GLU A 7 -11.00 -8.95 1.47
CA GLU A 7 -11.00 -8.28 0.16
C GLU A 7 -9.84 -7.28 0.06
N PHE A 8 -9.61 -6.51 1.13
CA PHE A 8 -8.48 -5.59 1.24
C PHE A 8 -7.12 -6.32 1.22
N GLU A 9 -6.98 -7.42 1.96
CA GLU A 9 -5.76 -8.24 1.99
C GLU A 9 -5.47 -8.88 0.61
N SER A 10 -6.50 -9.33 -0.11
CA SER A 10 -6.38 -9.86 -1.48
C SER A 10 -5.97 -8.77 -2.48
N MET A 11 -6.61 -7.60 -2.42
CA MET A 11 -6.26 -6.43 -3.23
C MET A 11 -4.79 -6.05 -3.00
N PHE A 12 -4.35 -5.97 -1.74
CA PHE A 12 -2.96 -5.70 -1.38
C PHE A 12 -1.99 -6.71 -2.01
N GLY A 13 -2.33 -7.99 -2.00
CA GLY A 13 -1.54 -9.02 -2.70
C GLY A 13 -1.40 -8.76 -4.21
N GLY A 14 -2.43 -8.17 -4.84
CA GLY A 14 -2.37 -7.67 -6.21
C GLY A 14 -1.36 -6.55 -6.40
N VAL A 15 -1.39 -5.55 -5.50
CA VAL A 15 -0.43 -4.43 -5.48
C VAL A 15 1.00 -4.94 -5.42
N ILE A 16 1.31 -5.85 -4.49
CA ILE A 16 2.64 -6.42 -4.32
C ILE A 16 3.16 -7.05 -5.62
N ARG A 17 2.31 -7.80 -6.34
CA ARG A 17 2.69 -8.43 -7.62
C ARG A 17 3.01 -7.42 -8.71
N GLN A 18 2.43 -6.22 -8.67
CA GLN A 18 2.71 -5.15 -9.61
C GLN A 18 3.97 -4.38 -9.21
N ILE A 19 4.04 -3.89 -7.96
CA ILE A 19 5.13 -3.02 -7.51
C ILE A 19 6.46 -3.76 -7.38
N SER A 20 6.44 -5.07 -7.15
CA SER A 20 7.67 -5.89 -7.05
C SER A 20 8.50 -5.93 -8.35
N LYS A 21 7.91 -5.50 -9.46
CA LYS A 21 8.58 -5.40 -10.77
C LYS A 21 9.17 -4.02 -11.03
N MET A 22 8.90 -3.04 -10.17
CA MET A 22 9.35 -1.67 -10.35
C MET A 22 10.81 -1.52 -9.95
N GLU A 23 11.55 -0.72 -10.71
CA GLU A 23 12.92 -0.39 -10.37
C GLU A 23 12.98 0.31 -9.00
N GLY A 24 13.93 -0.11 -8.17
CA GLY A 24 14.13 0.45 -6.83
C GLY A 24 13.17 -0.05 -5.75
N TYR A 25 12.23 -0.95 -6.06
CA TYR A 25 11.46 -1.68 -5.05
C TYR A 25 12.37 -2.57 -4.20
N VAL A 26 12.20 -2.56 -2.88
CA VAL A 26 12.92 -3.45 -1.95
C VAL A 26 11.96 -4.43 -1.29
N SER A 27 10.95 -3.91 -0.59
CA SER A 27 9.99 -4.74 0.15
C SER A 27 8.68 -3.99 0.40
N ALA A 28 7.60 -4.74 0.64
CA ALA A 28 6.37 -4.17 1.19
C ALA A 28 5.65 -5.19 2.07
N LEU A 29 5.21 -4.73 3.24
CA LEU A 29 4.59 -5.52 4.29
C LEU A 29 3.24 -4.92 4.67
N LEU A 30 2.30 -5.79 4.97
CA LEU A 30 1.00 -5.40 5.52
C LEU A 30 0.94 -5.74 6.99
N TYR A 31 0.85 -4.72 7.83
CA TYR A 31 0.64 -4.88 9.26
C TYR A 31 -0.82 -4.61 9.60
N LYS A 32 -1.37 -5.43 10.50
CA LYS A 32 -2.72 -5.30 11.05
C LYS A 32 -2.65 -4.85 12.49
N ARG A 33 -3.46 -3.88 12.88
CA ARG A 33 -3.55 -3.43 14.28
C ARG A 33 -4.23 -4.51 15.13
N VAL A 34 -3.61 -4.86 16.26
CA VAL A 34 -4.11 -5.92 17.17
C VAL A 34 -5.39 -5.51 17.89
N ASP A 35 -5.47 -4.25 18.32
CA ASP A 35 -6.60 -3.68 19.07
C ASP A 35 -7.74 -3.16 18.17
N ARG A 36 -7.49 -3.05 16.85
CA ARG A 36 -8.47 -2.61 15.86
C ARG A 36 -8.24 -3.36 14.54
N PRO A 37 -8.81 -4.57 14.40
CA PRO A 37 -8.56 -5.47 13.27
C PRO A 37 -8.86 -4.88 11.89
N ASN A 38 -9.76 -3.90 11.77
CA ASN A 38 -10.06 -3.23 10.50
C ASN A 38 -9.10 -2.07 10.16
N SER A 39 -7.94 -1.98 10.84
CA SER A 39 -6.93 -0.95 10.64
C SER A 39 -5.59 -1.57 10.25
N TYR A 40 -4.99 -1.03 9.20
CA TYR A 40 -3.78 -1.58 8.59
C TYR A 40 -2.72 -0.50 8.41
N LEU A 41 -1.47 -0.93 8.35
CA LEU A 41 -0.32 -0.15 7.94
C LEU A 41 0.36 -0.88 6.77
N ILE A 42 0.51 -0.17 5.65
CA ILE A 42 1.39 -0.60 4.57
C ILE A 42 2.77 0.00 4.85
N TYR A 43 3.76 -0.85 5.03
CA TYR A 43 5.16 -0.44 5.16
C TYR A 43 5.91 -0.86 3.90
N SER A 44 6.37 0.09 3.09
CA SER A 44 7.10 -0.18 1.85
C SER A 44 8.50 0.42 1.90
N GLU A 45 9.49 -0.37 1.55
CA GLU A 45 10.88 0.05 1.43
C GLU A 45 11.28 0.20 -0.03
N TRP A 46 12.02 1.26 -0.29
CA TRP A 46 12.51 1.64 -1.60
C TRP A 46 13.98 1.97 -1.49
N LYS A 47 14.72 1.71 -2.57
CA LYS A 47 16.15 1.98 -2.67
C LYS A 47 16.47 3.46 -2.46
N ASP A 48 15.61 4.33 -2.98
CA ASP A 48 15.76 5.78 -2.91
C ASP A 48 14.39 6.49 -3.06
N MET A 49 14.39 7.79 -2.73
CA MET A 49 13.20 8.63 -2.80
C MET A 49 12.68 8.78 -4.24
N ASP A 50 13.55 8.82 -5.23
CA ASP A 50 13.15 8.97 -6.64
C ASP A 50 12.34 7.76 -7.13
N SER A 51 12.76 6.55 -6.75
CA SER A 51 12.03 5.31 -7.01
C SER A 51 10.64 5.32 -6.35
N PHE A 52 10.56 5.78 -5.09
CA PHE A 52 9.28 5.92 -4.39
C PHE A 52 8.37 6.98 -5.04
N GLU A 53 8.91 8.13 -5.44
CA GLU A 53 8.14 9.18 -6.11
C GLU A 53 7.59 8.70 -7.45
N LYS A 54 8.39 7.97 -8.23
CA LYS A 54 7.95 7.35 -9.48
C LYS A 54 6.79 6.38 -9.23
N PHE A 55 6.86 5.57 -8.17
CA PHE A 55 5.76 4.72 -7.76
C PHE A 55 4.48 5.48 -7.41
N ILE A 56 4.55 6.53 -6.58
CA ILE A 56 3.36 7.31 -6.20
C ILE A 56 2.73 8.05 -7.41
N LYS A 57 3.53 8.36 -8.43
CA LYS A 57 3.08 8.95 -9.70
C LYS A 57 2.66 7.90 -10.74
N SER A 58 2.86 6.61 -10.46
CA SER A 58 2.64 5.54 -11.43
C SER A 58 1.16 5.24 -11.64
N ARG A 59 0.86 4.66 -12.80
CA ARG A 59 -0.50 4.25 -13.15
C ARG A 59 -0.98 3.11 -12.27
N GLU A 60 -0.09 2.18 -11.94
CA GLU A 60 -0.32 1.07 -11.02
C GLU A 60 -0.79 1.57 -9.65
N PHE A 61 -0.12 2.59 -9.07
CA PHE A 61 -0.59 3.18 -7.82
C PHE A 61 -1.94 3.90 -7.96
N SER A 62 -2.21 4.51 -9.11
CA SER A 62 -3.51 5.13 -9.39
C SER A 62 -4.64 4.10 -9.48
N GLU A 63 -4.38 2.95 -10.12
CA GLU A 63 -5.32 1.84 -10.23
C GLU A 63 -5.62 1.24 -8.85
N VAL A 64 -4.59 1.02 -8.03
CA VAL A 64 -4.74 0.57 -6.64
C VAL A 64 -5.53 1.55 -5.78
N LYS A 65 -5.29 2.86 -5.95
CA LYS A 65 -6.08 3.90 -5.26
C LYS A 65 -7.55 3.86 -5.68
N SER A 66 -7.82 3.56 -6.95
CA SER A 66 -9.18 3.46 -7.48
C SER A 66 -9.88 2.18 -7.04
N GLU A 67 -9.18 1.05 -6.98
CA GLU A 67 -9.75 -0.24 -6.53
C GLU A 67 -9.96 -0.27 -5.01
N GLY A 68 -9.08 0.41 -4.26
CA GLY A 68 -9.15 0.47 -2.81
C GLY A 68 -10.09 1.54 -2.25
N SER A 69 -10.53 2.53 -3.04
CA SER A 69 -11.27 3.70 -2.53
C SER A 69 -12.55 3.30 -1.78
N ASP A 70 -13.22 2.26 -2.26
CA ASP A 70 -14.51 1.81 -1.72
C ASP A 70 -14.35 0.91 -0.48
N LEU A 71 -13.13 0.46 -0.21
CA LEU A 71 -12.80 -0.38 0.95
C LEU A 71 -12.30 0.44 2.15
N LEU A 72 -11.95 1.70 1.92
CA LEU A 72 -11.33 2.59 2.89
C LEU A 72 -12.36 3.41 3.67
N ILE A 73 -12.22 3.41 4.99
CA ILE A 73 -13.06 4.24 5.88
C ILE A 73 -12.63 5.72 5.82
N SER A 74 -11.36 5.97 5.49
CA SER A 74 -10.79 7.31 5.34
C SER A 74 -9.59 7.26 4.40
N ARG A 75 -9.20 8.43 3.87
CA ARG A 75 -7.95 8.55 3.11
C ARG A 75 -6.76 8.07 3.96
N PRO A 76 -5.85 7.26 3.42
CA PRO A 76 -4.63 6.88 4.11
C PRO A 76 -3.73 8.10 4.27
N TYR A 77 -2.98 8.16 5.36
CA TYR A 77 -1.90 9.12 5.54
C TYR A 77 -0.56 8.41 5.27
N HIS A 78 0.37 9.13 4.62
CA HIS A 78 1.71 8.63 4.35
C HIS A 78 2.69 9.30 5.31
N LYS A 79 3.62 8.53 5.86
CA LYS A 79 4.75 9.05 6.62
C LYS A 79 6.03 8.47 6.04
N ILE A 80 6.90 9.34 5.58
CA ILE A 80 8.19 8.97 5.01
C ILE A 80 9.25 9.09 6.09
N TYR A 81 10.08 8.06 6.22
CA TYR A 81 11.18 8.02 7.17
C TYR A 81 12.48 7.97 6.36
N ASN A 82 13.21 9.08 6.35
CA ASN A 82 14.55 9.14 5.78
C ASN A 82 15.56 8.94 6.91
N LYS A 83 16.63 8.20 6.63
CA LYS A 83 17.79 8.10 7.53
C LYS A 83 18.62 9.38 7.48
#